data_AF-A0A7W8YPG5-F1
#
_entry.id   AF-A0A7W8YPG5-F1
#
_cell.length_a   1.000
_cell.length_b   1.000
_cell.length_c   1.000
_cell.angle_alpha   90.00
_cell.angle_beta   90.00
_cell.angle_gamma   90.00
#
_symmetry.space_group_name_H-M   'P 1'
#
loop_
_entity.id
_entity.type
_entity.pdbx_description
1 polymer ?
#
loop_
_entity_poly.entity_id
_entity_poly.type
_entity_poly.pdbx_seq_one_letter_code
_entity_poly.pdbx_strand_id
1 'polypeptide(L)'
;MKHTSYQEAIEEYELKENEQALLLYAHYGRAIYMGQVLEQQTINMLAIDDIVKTKPDSQDAYEAIWAKYDHSKMMVGVMTTLLQEAYQISDIDMEEFREVLLLRNNLAHRYFRFNDVLFSSHGGRKRMIKDFVDFTNSIKAIEEKLAVYIADYNSAAGLSAERIAELLAERKEEWKDKVIDDTYDSSLKYN
;
A
#
# COMPACT_ATOMS: atom_id res chain seq x y z
N MET A 1 3.55 6.86 10.21
CA MET A 1 4.98 6.93 9.83
C MET A 1 5.29 8.36 9.36
N LYS A 2 6.29 9.05 9.91
CA LYS A 2 6.52 10.50 9.67
C LYS A 2 6.67 10.82 8.17
N HIS A 3 6.18 11.98 7.71
CA HIS A 3 6.56 12.52 6.40
C HIS A 3 8.08 12.71 6.37
N THR A 4 8.72 12.17 5.32
CA THR A 4 10.13 12.40 5.05
C THR A 4 10.17 13.38 3.90
N SER A 5 10.74 14.55 4.15
CA SER A 5 10.98 15.53 3.09
C SER A 5 12.10 15.05 2.18
N TYR A 6 12.11 15.54 0.94
CA TYR A 6 13.22 15.29 0.04
C TYR A 6 14.55 15.83 0.59
N GLN A 7 14.51 16.95 1.32
CA GLN A 7 15.73 17.54 1.91
C GLN A 7 16.33 16.63 2.97
N GLU A 8 15.52 16.10 3.90
CA GLU A 8 16.00 15.13 4.90
C GLU A 8 16.59 13.87 4.24
N ALA A 9 15.97 13.38 3.16
CA ALA A 9 16.48 12.22 2.42
C ALA A 9 17.83 12.49 1.73
N ILE A 10 18.02 13.69 1.18
CA ILE A 10 19.28 14.07 0.53
C ILE A 10 20.37 14.36 1.55
N GLU A 11 20.05 14.98 2.68
CA GLU A 11 21.02 15.18 3.76
C GLU A 11 21.60 13.85 4.24
N GLU A 12 20.76 12.84 4.47
CA GLU A 12 21.24 11.50 4.82
C GLU A 12 22.08 10.87 3.70
N TYR A 13 21.65 11.04 2.44
CA TYR A 13 22.35 10.51 1.28
C TYR A 13 23.76 11.10 1.07
N GLU A 14 23.91 12.41 1.25
CA GLU A 14 25.20 13.10 1.10
C GLU A 14 26.15 12.77 2.26
N LEU A 15 25.63 12.52 3.46
CA LEU A 15 26.44 12.17 4.63
C LEU A 15 27.04 10.75 4.56
N LYS A 16 26.44 9.84 3.77
CA LYS A 16 26.82 8.43 3.71
C LYS A 16 27.34 8.03 2.33
N GLU A 17 28.43 8.65 1.88
CA GLU A 17 29.01 8.46 0.53
C GLU A 17 29.17 6.98 0.13
N ASN A 18 29.67 6.13 1.03
CA ASN A 18 29.90 4.71 0.77
C ASN A 18 28.61 3.85 0.72
N GLU A 19 27.48 4.39 1.17
CA GLU A 19 26.19 3.69 1.26
C GLU A 19 25.13 4.27 0.31
N GLN A 20 25.50 5.25 -0.52
CA GLN A 20 24.56 5.95 -1.40
C GLN A 20 23.70 5.01 -2.27
N ALA A 21 24.28 3.94 -2.81
CA ALA A 21 23.51 2.95 -3.56
C ALA A 21 22.51 2.20 -2.67
N LEU A 22 22.91 1.82 -1.45
CA LEU A 22 22.05 1.16 -0.47
C LEU A 22 20.89 2.05 -0.05
N LEU A 23 21.15 3.34 0.21
CA LEU A 23 20.12 4.32 0.54
C LEU A 23 19.11 4.50 -0.60
N LEU A 24 19.59 4.57 -1.84
CA LEU A 24 18.69 4.61 -3.00
C LEU A 24 17.79 3.36 -3.05
N TYR A 25 18.36 2.17 -2.86
CA TYR A 25 17.56 0.94 -2.79
C TYR A 25 16.61 0.92 -1.60
N ALA A 26 16.97 1.50 -0.46
CA ALA A 26 16.09 1.63 0.69
C ALA A 26 14.89 2.54 0.40
N HIS A 27 15.12 3.68 -0.27
CA HIS A 27 14.03 4.56 -0.73
C HIS A 27 13.12 3.85 -1.75
N TYR A 28 13.70 3.12 -2.70
CA TYR A 28 12.94 2.29 -3.64
C TYR A 28 12.12 1.21 -2.93
N GLY A 29 12.74 0.43 -2.04
CA GLY A 29 12.09 -0.64 -1.30
C GLY A 29 10.93 -0.13 -0.45
N ARG A 30 11.11 1.03 0.21
CA ARG A 30 10.04 1.73 0.92
C ARG A 30 8.90 2.13 -0.01
N ALA A 31 9.21 2.71 -1.17
CA ALA A 31 8.21 3.08 -2.17
C ALA A 31 7.38 1.87 -2.62
N ILE A 32 8.05 0.77 -2.99
CA ILE A 32 7.37 -0.47 -3.40
C ILE A 32 6.51 -1.04 -2.27
N TYR A 33 7.06 -1.14 -1.06
CA TYR A 33 6.31 -1.62 0.10
C TYR A 33 5.05 -0.80 0.34
N MET A 34 5.16 0.53 0.37
CA MET A 34 4.00 1.40 0.56
C MET A 34 2.97 1.23 -0.56
N GLY A 35 3.42 1.07 -1.81
CA GLY A 35 2.54 0.79 -2.93
C GLY A 35 1.79 -0.55 -2.79
N GLN A 36 2.46 -1.59 -2.31
CA GLN A 36 1.84 -2.89 -2.04
C GLN A 36 0.81 -2.81 -0.90
N VAL A 37 1.11 -2.04 0.15
CA VAL A 37 0.18 -1.81 1.26
C VAL A 37 -1.09 -1.11 0.77
N LEU A 38 -0.96 -0.09 -0.08
CA LEU A 38 -2.11 0.62 -0.67
C LEU A 38 -3.01 -0.30 -1.50
N GLU A 39 -2.43 -1.24 -2.23
CA GLU A 39 -3.20 -2.23 -2.99
C GLU A 39 -3.90 -3.23 -2.08
N GLN A 40 -3.21 -3.70 -1.05
CA GLN A 40 -3.83 -4.56 -0.06
C GLN A 40 -4.98 -3.84 0.65
N GLN A 41 -4.84 -2.54 0.94
CA GLN A 41 -5.93 -1.74 1.48
C GLN A 41 -7.14 -1.71 0.53
N THR A 42 -6.91 -1.61 -0.78
CA THR A 42 -7.98 -1.66 -1.79
C THR A 42 -8.73 -3.00 -1.74
N ILE A 43 -7.99 -4.10 -1.71
CA ILE A 43 -8.55 -5.45 -1.58
C ILE A 43 -9.35 -5.56 -0.27
N ASN A 44 -8.80 -5.04 0.83
CA ASN A 44 -9.45 -5.09 2.12
C ASN A 44 -10.77 -4.32 2.14
N MET A 45 -10.79 -3.12 1.56
CA MET A 45 -11.99 -2.31 1.47
C MET A 45 -13.11 -3.02 0.68
N LEU A 46 -12.77 -3.66 -0.44
CA LEU A 46 -13.73 -4.41 -1.26
C LEU A 46 -14.24 -5.67 -0.56
N ALA A 47 -13.36 -6.43 0.08
CA ALA A 47 -13.76 -7.61 0.84
C ALA A 47 -14.67 -7.25 2.02
N ILE A 48 -14.38 -6.15 2.72
CA ILE A 48 -15.25 -5.64 3.79
C ILE A 48 -16.63 -5.27 3.24
N ASP A 49 -16.70 -4.60 2.09
CA ASP A 49 -17.97 -4.26 1.47
C ASP A 49 -18.80 -5.50 1.09
N ASP A 50 -18.15 -6.52 0.52
CA ASP A 50 -18.78 -7.81 0.24
C ASP A 50 -19.28 -8.48 1.54
N ILE A 51 -18.51 -8.46 2.62
CA ILE A 51 -18.92 -9.00 3.93
C ILE A 51 -20.16 -8.28 4.47
N VAL A 52 -20.17 -6.94 4.43
CA VAL A 52 -21.28 -6.13 4.94
C VAL A 52 -22.57 -6.41 4.14
N LYS A 53 -22.46 -6.55 2.82
CA LYS A 53 -23.60 -6.82 1.93
C LYS A 53 -24.12 -8.25 2.05
N THR A 54 -23.22 -9.24 2.10
CA THR A 54 -23.59 -10.66 2.01
C THR A 54 -23.85 -11.31 3.36
N LYS A 55 -23.25 -10.78 4.45
CA LYS A 55 -23.34 -11.31 5.81
C LYS A 55 -23.05 -12.82 5.87
N PRO A 56 -21.84 -13.24 5.49
CA PRO A 56 -21.48 -14.66 5.44
C PRO A 56 -21.65 -15.31 6.82
N ASP A 57 -22.16 -16.53 6.81
CA ASP A 57 -22.58 -17.29 8.00
C ASP A 57 -21.56 -18.37 8.42
N SER A 58 -20.47 -18.52 7.68
CA SER A 58 -19.46 -19.56 7.88
C SER A 58 -18.05 -19.06 7.53
N GLN A 59 -17.04 -19.66 8.17
CA GLN A 59 -15.63 -19.36 7.94
C GLN A 59 -15.25 -19.54 6.46
N ASP A 60 -15.70 -20.64 5.83
CA ASP A 60 -15.46 -20.91 4.41
C ASP A 60 -16.02 -19.80 3.50
N ALA A 61 -17.18 -19.23 3.85
CA ALA A 61 -17.77 -18.11 3.11
C ALA A 61 -16.95 -16.82 3.29
N TYR A 62 -16.39 -16.57 4.49
CA TYR A 62 -15.45 -15.45 4.69
C TYR A 62 -14.18 -15.63 3.86
N GLU A 63 -13.60 -16.82 3.84
CA GLU A 63 -12.38 -17.13 3.08
C GLU A 63 -12.60 -17.01 1.57
N ALA A 64 -13.78 -17.43 1.08
CA ALA A 64 -14.15 -17.28 -0.32
C ALA A 64 -14.22 -15.82 -0.78
N ILE A 65 -14.64 -14.89 0.09
CA ILE A 65 -14.63 -13.46 -0.22
C ILE A 65 -13.21 -12.96 -0.44
N TRP A 66 -12.28 -13.31 0.44
CA TRP A 66 -10.87 -12.92 0.28
C TRP A 66 -10.24 -13.56 -0.95
N ALA A 67 -10.51 -14.84 -1.21
CA ALA A 67 -10.00 -15.56 -2.38
C ALA A 67 -10.40 -14.90 -3.72
N LYS A 68 -11.57 -14.26 -3.80
CA LYS A 68 -12.01 -13.49 -4.98
C LYS A 68 -11.02 -12.39 -5.37
N TYR A 69 -10.34 -11.81 -4.38
CA TYR A 69 -9.43 -10.67 -4.55
C TYR A 69 -7.94 -11.05 -4.40
N ASP A 70 -7.63 -12.16 -3.72
CA ASP A 70 -6.27 -12.68 -3.50
C ASP A 70 -5.63 -13.25 -4.79
N HIS A 71 -6.46 -13.54 -5.80
CA HIS A 71 -5.95 -13.86 -7.12
C HIS A 71 -5.66 -12.56 -7.87
N SER A 72 -4.38 -12.33 -8.16
CA SER A 72 -3.72 -11.31 -9.03
C SER A 72 -4.35 -11.05 -10.43
N LYS A 73 -5.57 -11.52 -10.67
CA LYS A 73 -6.34 -11.49 -11.91
C LYS A 73 -7.25 -10.27 -12.03
N MET A 74 -7.61 -9.59 -10.94
CA MET A 74 -8.43 -8.40 -11.04
C MET A 74 -7.55 -7.20 -11.43
N MET A 75 -7.81 -6.64 -12.61
CA MET A 75 -7.09 -5.46 -13.06
C MET A 75 -7.38 -4.28 -12.13
N VAL A 76 -6.37 -3.46 -11.86
CA VAL A 76 -6.47 -2.21 -11.08
C VAL A 76 -7.69 -1.36 -11.51
N GLY A 77 -7.98 -1.30 -12.80
CA GLY A 77 -9.16 -0.59 -13.31
C GLY A 77 -10.48 -1.13 -12.78
N VAL A 78 -10.65 -2.45 -12.72
CA VAL A 78 -11.87 -3.08 -12.19
C VAL A 78 -11.98 -2.85 -10.68
N MET A 79 -10.88 -3.01 -9.95
CA MET A 79 -10.86 -2.80 -8.50
C MET A 79 -11.23 -1.36 -8.14
N THR A 80 -10.68 -0.37 -8.85
CA THR A 80 -10.96 1.05 -8.58
C THR A 80 -12.41 1.43 -8.92
N THR A 81 -13.01 0.87 -9.97
CA THR A 81 -14.45 1.06 -10.24
C THR A 81 -15.31 0.49 -9.11
N LEU A 82 -15.06 -0.76 -8.71
CA LEU A 82 -15.81 -1.38 -7.61
C LEU A 82 -15.64 -0.62 -6.30
N LEU A 83 -14.43 -0.13 -6.03
CA LEU A 83 -14.14 0.64 -4.81
C LEU A 83 -14.89 1.97 -4.82
N GLN A 84 -14.87 2.66 -5.95
CA GLN A 84 -15.56 3.93 -6.14
C GLN A 84 -17.06 3.79 -5.85
N GLU A 85 -17.68 2.74 -6.40
CA GLU A 85 -19.10 2.44 -6.16
C GLU A 85 -19.38 2.03 -4.72
N ALA A 86 -18.54 1.20 -4.11
CA ALA A 86 -18.75 0.72 -2.74
C ALA A 86 -18.68 1.84 -1.70
N TYR A 87 -17.66 2.70 -1.81
CA TYR A 87 -17.36 3.75 -0.83
C TYR A 87 -17.85 5.14 -1.25
N GLN A 88 -18.53 5.24 -2.40
CA GLN A 88 -19.03 6.51 -2.97
C GLN A 88 -17.93 7.57 -3.07
N ILE A 89 -16.72 7.14 -3.50
CA ILE A 89 -15.56 8.02 -3.61
C ILE A 89 -15.76 9.01 -4.75
N SER A 90 -15.41 10.27 -4.52
CA SER A 90 -15.54 11.32 -5.54
C SER A 90 -14.70 11.01 -6.78
N ASP A 91 -15.15 11.47 -7.96
CA ASP A 91 -14.41 11.28 -9.21
C ASP A 91 -12.99 11.85 -9.15
N ILE A 92 -12.83 13.00 -8.48
CA ILE A 92 -11.53 13.67 -8.32
C ILE A 92 -10.57 12.80 -7.50
N ASP A 93 -11.00 12.34 -6.33
CA ASP A 93 -10.14 11.53 -5.46
C ASP A 93 -9.85 10.15 -6.05
N MET A 94 -10.83 9.58 -6.76
CA MET A 94 -10.64 8.30 -7.44
C MET A 94 -9.67 8.41 -8.63
N GLU A 95 -9.69 9.52 -9.36
CA GLU A 95 -8.73 9.72 -10.45
C GLU A 95 -7.30 9.85 -9.91
N GLU A 96 -7.09 10.66 -8.88
CA GLU A 96 -5.78 10.75 -8.22
C GLU A 96 -5.31 9.38 -7.69
N PHE A 97 -6.24 8.58 -7.15
CA PHE A 97 -5.93 7.23 -6.69
C PHE A 97 -5.46 6.32 -7.83
N ARG A 98 -6.14 6.34 -8.98
CA ARG A 98 -5.76 5.58 -10.18
C ARG A 98 -4.38 5.99 -10.69
N GLU A 99 -4.08 7.28 -10.68
CA GLU A 99 -2.76 7.79 -11.07
C GLU A 99 -1.65 7.22 -10.17
N VAL A 100 -1.86 7.20 -8.85
CA VAL A 100 -0.90 6.61 -7.90
C VAL A 100 -0.71 5.11 -8.13
N LEU A 101 -1.78 4.35 -8.38
CA LEU A 101 -1.66 2.92 -8.70
C LEU A 101 -0.94 2.67 -10.03
N LEU A 102 -1.13 3.55 -11.02
CA LEU A 102 -0.38 3.47 -12.28
C LEU A 102 1.12 3.73 -12.06
N LEU A 103 1.47 4.72 -11.23
CA LEU A 103 2.85 5.00 -10.84
C LEU A 103 3.47 3.81 -10.10
N ARG A 104 2.72 3.16 -9.20
CA ARG A 104 3.13 1.92 -8.51
C ARG A 104 3.55 0.85 -9.51
N ASN A 105 2.71 0.58 -10.51
CA ASN A 105 2.99 -0.42 -11.54
C ASN A 105 4.25 -0.07 -12.35
N ASN A 106 4.44 1.20 -12.68
CA ASN A 106 5.65 1.65 -13.37
C ASN A 106 6.90 1.49 -12.50
N LEU A 107 6.82 1.84 -11.21
CA LEU A 107 7.89 1.64 -10.23
C LEU A 107 8.29 0.17 -10.13
N ALA A 108 7.32 -0.72 -9.94
CA ALA A 108 7.57 -2.14 -9.71
C ALA A 108 8.14 -2.88 -10.94
N HIS A 109 7.72 -2.52 -12.15
CA HIS A 109 8.03 -3.31 -13.35
C HIS A 109 9.04 -2.68 -14.31
N ARG A 110 9.17 -1.35 -14.31
CA ARG A 110 9.79 -0.62 -15.42
C ARG A 110 10.84 0.39 -14.99
N TYR A 111 10.77 0.90 -13.77
CA TYR A 111 11.48 2.12 -13.40
C TYR A 111 13.00 2.06 -13.57
N PHE A 112 13.68 1.07 -12.99
CA PHE A 112 15.14 0.96 -13.14
C PHE A 112 15.57 0.74 -14.58
N ARG A 113 14.79 -0.01 -15.38
CA ARG A 113 15.08 -0.26 -16.80
C ARG A 113 15.13 1.04 -17.62
N PHE A 114 14.32 2.04 -17.28
CA PHE A 114 14.29 3.32 -17.99
C PHE A 114 15.14 4.43 -17.35
N ASN A 115 15.70 4.18 -16.16
CA ASN A 115 16.48 5.17 -15.40
C ASN A 115 17.89 4.64 -15.06
N ASP A 116 18.37 3.63 -15.78
CA ASP A 116 19.69 3.01 -15.60
C ASP A 116 20.84 4.02 -15.76
N VAL A 117 20.74 4.92 -16.75
CA VAL A 117 21.71 5.99 -16.96
C VAL A 117 21.70 6.98 -15.79
N LEU A 118 20.55 7.28 -15.21
CA LEU A 118 20.48 8.17 -14.04
C LEU A 118 21.18 7.56 -12.83
N PHE A 119 20.99 6.26 -12.62
CA PHE A 119 21.64 5.52 -11.53
C PHE A 119 23.18 5.62 -11.58
N SER A 120 23.76 5.73 -12.79
CA SER A 120 25.22 5.81 -12.96
C SER A 120 25.86 7.13 -12.50
N SER A 121 25.05 8.15 -12.19
CA SER A 121 25.54 9.48 -11.80
C SER A 121 25.06 9.91 -10.41
N HIS A 122 25.84 10.75 -9.72
CA HIS A 122 25.43 11.33 -8.44
C HIS A 122 24.11 12.10 -8.53
N GLY A 123 24.02 13.03 -9.48
CA GLY A 123 22.81 13.82 -9.70
C GLY A 123 21.60 12.97 -10.09
N GLY A 124 21.78 11.94 -10.91
CA GLY A 124 20.69 11.04 -11.30
C GLY A 124 20.19 10.20 -10.13
N ARG A 125 21.07 9.70 -9.25
CA ARG A 125 20.66 9.01 -8.01
C ARG A 125 19.84 9.92 -7.08
N LYS A 126 20.22 11.20 -6.94
CA LYS A 126 19.44 12.19 -6.18
C LYS A 126 18.05 12.44 -6.77
N ARG A 127 17.93 12.48 -8.10
CA ARG A 127 16.63 12.56 -8.77
C ARG A 127 15.79 11.30 -8.49
N MET A 128 16.40 10.12 -8.58
CA MET A 128 15.68 8.86 -8.32
C MET A 128 15.15 8.80 -6.89
N ILE A 129 15.93 9.26 -5.89
CA ILE A 129 15.47 9.38 -4.51
C ILE A 129 14.27 10.33 -4.41
N LYS A 130 14.30 11.46 -5.13
CA LYS A 130 13.18 12.40 -5.19
C LYS A 130 11.92 11.70 -5.71
N ASP A 131 12.03 10.97 -6.83
CA ASP A 131 10.92 10.27 -7.45
C ASP A 131 10.26 9.28 -6.46
N PHE A 132 11.07 8.56 -5.66
CA PHE A 132 10.55 7.65 -4.62
C PHE A 132 9.91 8.39 -3.44
N VAL A 133 10.52 9.48 -2.97
CA VAL A 133 9.96 10.31 -1.88
C VAL A 133 8.62 10.91 -2.30
N ASP A 134 8.55 11.52 -3.48
CA ASP A 134 7.32 12.11 -4.01
C ASP A 134 6.21 11.05 -4.15
N PHE A 135 6.53 9.86 -4.65
CA PHE A 135 5.59 8.76 -4.72
C PHE A 135 5.08 8.33 -3.34
N THR A 136 5.96 8.16 -2.35
CA THR A 136 5.53 7.81 -0.98
C THR A 136 4.69 8.91 -0.33
N ASN A 137 4.92 10.18 -0.67
CA ASN A 137 4.09 11.29 -0.20
C ASN A 137 2.72 11.29 -0.88
N SER A 138 2.66 10.94 -2.17
CA SER A 138 1.40 10.82 -2.91
C SER A 138 0.53 9.68 -2.35
N ILE A 139 1.13 8.54 -2.01
CA ILE A 139 0.42 7.45 -1.32
C ILE A 139 -0.20 7.95 -0.01
N LYS A 140 0.54 8.69 0.81
CA LYS A 140 0.01 9.18 2.10
C LYS A 140 -1.16 10.13 1.92
N ALA A 141 -1.07 11.04 0.95
CA ALA A 141 -2.17 11.95 0.65
C ALA A 141 -3.44 11.18 0.24
N ILE A 142 -3.28 10.11 -0.55
CA ILE A 142 -4.38 9.19 -0.88
C ILE A 142 -4.89 8.46 0.37
N GLU A 143 -4.01 7.92 1.22
CA GLU A 143 -4.40 7.21 2.45
C GLU A 143 -5.23 8.12 3.38
N GLU A 144 -4.83 9.39 3.52
CA GLU A 144 -5.57 10.39 4.29
C GLU A 144 -6.97 10.65 3.72
N LYS A 145 -7.09 10.74 2.39
CA LYS A 145 -8.39 10.87 1.71
C LYS A 145 -9.26 9.63 1.89
N LEU A 146 -8.70 8.44 1.62
CA LEU A 146 -9.41 7.16 1.79
C LEU A 146 -9.86 6.94 3.23
N ALA A 147 -9.09 7.39 4.22
CA ALA A 147 -9.48 7.27 5.63
C ALA A 147 -10.81 7.97 5.94
N VAL A 148 -11.12 9.09 5.27
CA VAL A 148 -12.42 9.78 5.41
C VAL A 148 -13.55 8.90 4.89
N TYR A 149 -13.42 8.38 3.66
CA TYR A 149 -14.42 7.49 3.05
C TYR A 149 -14.61 6.19 3.86
N ILE A 150 -13.52 5.62 4.37
CA ILE A 150 -13.57 4.42 5.22
C ILE A 150 -14.30 4.72 6.53
N ALA A 151 -14.04 5.88 7.16
CA ALA A 151 -14.70 6.26 8.40
C ALA A 151 -16.22 6.43 8.20
N ASP A 152 -16.63 7.11 7.12
CA ASP A 152 -18.03 7.31 6.77
C ASP A 152 -18.73 5.96 6.49
N TYR A 153 -18.08 5.09 5.71
CA TYR A 153 -18.60 3.76 5.40
C TYR A 153 -18.77 2.90 6.66
N ASN A 154 -17.74 2.86 7.52
CA ASN A 154 -17.77 2.09 8.76
C ASN A 154 -18.89 2.57 9.71
N SER A 155 -19.06 3.90 9.80
CA SER A 155 -20.14 4.48 10.60
C SER A 155 -21.51 4.05 10.08
N ALA A 156 -21.73 4.10 8.76
CA ALA A 156 -22.96 3.64 8.13
C ALA A 156 -23.20 2.13 8.29
N ALA A 157 -22.13 1.33 8.35
CA ALA A 157 -22.17 -0.10 8.59
C ALA A 157 -22.34 -0.48 10.09
N GLY A 158 -22.38 0.51 11.00
CA GLY A 158 -22.55 0.28 12.44
C GLY A 158 -21.28 -0.11 13.19
N LEU A 159 -20.10 0.14 12.61
CA LEU A 159 -18.80 -0.10 13.23
C LEU A 159 -18.26 1.21 13.81
N SER A 160 -18.18 1.31 15.14
CA SER A 160 -17.62 2.50 15.80
C SER A 160 -16.09 2.50 15.72
N ALA A 161 -15.51 3.71 15.72
CA ALA A 161 -14.06 3.88 15.70
C ALA A 161 -13.38 3.27 16.94
N GLU A 162 -14.06 3.33 18.09
CA GLU A 162 -13.59 2.74 19.35
C GLU A 162 -13.50 1.21 19.22
N ARG A 163 -14.53 0.57 18.65
CA ARG A 163 -14.52 -0.88 18.48
C ARG A 163 -13.45 -1.34 17.52
N ILE A 164 -13.22 -0.59 16.45
CA ILE A 164 -12.12 -0.85 15.50
C ILE A 164 -10.77 -0.72 16.22
N ALA A 165 -10.59 0.33 17.03
CA ALA A 165 -9.35 0.56 17.76
C ALA A 165 -9.05 -0.56 18.79
N GLU A 166 -10.08 -1.06 19.49
CA GLU A 166 -9.97 -2.21 20.40
C GLU A 166 -9.50 -3.46 19.67
N LEU A 167 -10.16 -3.82 18.56
CA LEU A 167 -9.80 -5.00 17.77
C LEU A 167 -8.37 -4.93 17.22
N LEU A 168 -7.94 -3.74 16.79
CA LEU A 168 -6.56 -3.52 16.32
C LEU A 168 -5.55 -3.65 17.47
N ALA A 169 -5.89 -3.21 18.68
CA ALA A 169 -5.02 -3.35 19.85
C ALA A 169 -4.89 -4.83 20.27
N GLU A 170 -6.01 -5.56 20.31
CA GLU A 170 -6.03 -7.01 20.58
C GLU A 170 -5.14 -7.77 19.59
N ARG A 171 -5.29 -7.49 18.29
CA ARG A 171 -4.48 -8.11 17.24
C ARG A 171 -2.99 -7.76 17.36
N LYS A 172 -2.65 -6.53 17.73
CA LYS A 172 -1.24 -6.14 17.94
C LYS A 172 -0.62 -6.90 19.12
N GLU A 173 -1.34 -7.03 20.23
CA GLU A 173 -0.84 -7.77 21.39
C GLU A 173 -0.69 -9.26 21.09
N GLU A 174 -1.63 -9.85 20.33
CA GLU A 174 -1.55 -11.25 19.86
C GLU A 174 -0.26 -11.53 19.06
N TRP A 175 0.21 -10.57 18.28
CA TRP A 175 1.38 -10.72 17.41
C TRP A 175 2.71 -10.31 18.04
N LYS A 176 2.68 -9.66 19.20
CA LYS A 176 3.87 -9.11 19.87
C LYS A 176 4.87 -10.19 20.28
N ASP A 177 4.36 -11.32 20.77
CA ASP A 177 5.17 -12.43 21.30
C ASP A 177 5.08 -13.70 20.44
N LYS A 178 4.49 -13.62 19.24
CA LYS A 178 4.43 -14.77 18.34
C LYS A 178 5.82 -15.12 17.85
N VAL A 179 6.27 -16.33 18.17
CA VAL A 179 7.49 -16.91 17.59
C VAL A 179 7.25 -17.08 16.10
N ILE A 180 8.04 -16.37 15.29
CA ILE A 180 8.01 -16.49 13.84
C ILE A 180 8.78 -17.75 13.47
N ASP A 181 8.16 -18.59 12.65
CA ASP A 181 8.81 -19.76 12.06
C ASP A 181 9.97 -19.31 11.16
N ASP A 182 11.20 -19.53 11.61
CA ASP A 182 12.43 -19.23 10.88
C ASP A 182 12.78 -20.31 9.85
N THR A 183 11.99 -21.40 9.79
CA THR A 183 12.09 -22.45 8.78
C THR A 183 11.20 -22.19 7.55
N TYR A 184 10.46 -21.07 7.55
CA TYR A 184 9.56 -20.70 6.46
C TYR A 184 10.31 -20.50 5.13
N ASP A 185 10.04 -21.37 4.16
CA ASP A 185 10.52 -21.24 2.79
C ASP A 185 9.51 -20.48 1.94
N SER A 186 9.82 -19.20 1.69
CA SER A 186 8.99 -18.33 0.85
C SER A 186 8.80 -18.82 -0.60
N SER A 187 9.66 -19.73 -1.09
CA SER A 187 9.53 -20.30 -2.44
C SER A 187 8.34 -21.27 -2.57
N LEU A 188 7.88 -21.84 -1.45
CA LEU A 188 6.74 -22.77 -1.44
C LEU A 188 5.38 -22.07 -1.63
N LYS A 189 5.31 -20.75 -1.40
CA LYS A 189 4.05 -19.98 -1.48
C LYS A 189 3.63 -19.60 -2.91
N TYR A 190 4.57 -19.64 -3.86
CA TYR A 190 4.36 -19.18 -5.24
C TYR A 190 4.42 -20.32 -6.28
N ASN A 191 4.38 -21.58 -5.84
CA ASN A 191 4.28 -22.78 -6.68
C ASN A 191 2.83 -23.22 -6.89
#